data_AF-A0A957NIW6-F1
#
_entry.id   AF-A0A957NIW6-F1
#
_cell.length_a   1.000
_cell.length_b   1.000
_cell.length_c   1.000
_cell.angle_alpha   90.00
_cell.angle_beta   90.00
_cell.angle_gamma   90.00
#
_symmetry.space_group_name_H-M   'P 1'
#
loop_
_entity.id
_entity.type
_entity.pdbx_description
1 polymer ?
#
loop_
_entity_poly.entity_id
_entity_poly.type
_entity_poly.pdbx_seq_one_letter_code
_entity_poly.pdbx_strand_id
1 'polypeptide(L)'
;MLLQAFRVLLPILIIAANPLAGEAPYPPSPVIVDIEWAPKSSIQRMADGSDNFPITWADDGSLYTAYGDGNGFEPKISERLSLGFARVDGPPTNFSAVNIRSNGEQTGHGSDGKKASGMLMVDSVLYMWLRNADNNGKKCQLAWSTDHAETWTFSDWKFDEFGYCTFINYGQNYAGARDEYVYTVTHDDPSAYNVANHFILMRV
;
A
#
# COMPACT_ATOMS: atom_id res chain seq x y z
N MET A 1 -61.65 -41.95 -17.60
CA MET A 1 -62.33 -40.64 -17.68
C MET A 1 -61.36 -39.59 -17.18
N LEU A 2 -60.86 -38.76 -18.12
CA LEU A 2 -60.23 -37.43 -18.00
C LEU A 2 -59.08 -37.22 -16.99
N LEU A 3 -57.84 -37.01 -17.48
CA LEU A 3 -57.17 -35.71 -17.77
C LEU A 3 -56.69 -35.04 -16.46
N GLN A 4 -55.43 -34.65 -16.22
CA GLN A 4 -54.51 -33.89 -17.08
C GLN A 4 -53.05 -34.08 -16.63
N ALA A 5 -52.16 -34.16 -17.61
CA ALA A 5 -50.73 -33.98 -17.47
C ALA A 5 -50.40 -32.49 -17.28
N PHE A 6 -49.47 -32.18 -16.38
CA PHE A 6 -48.65 -30.97 -16.46
C PHE A 6 -47.18 -31.37 -16.37
N ARG A 7 -46.59 -31.69 -17.52
CA ARG A 7 -45.15 -31.62 -17.73
C ARG A 7 -44.79 -30.14 -17.88
N VAL A 8 -44.38 -29.50 -16.80
CA VAL A 8 -43.63 -28.24 -16.92
C VAL A 8 -42.19 -28.62 -17.27
N LEU A 9 -41.92 -28.69 -18.57
CA LEU A 9 -40.55 -28.62 -19.09
C LEU A 9 -40.05 -27.22 -18.78
N LEU A 10 -39.29 -27.08 -17.71
CA LEU A 10 -38.47 -25.90 -17.44
C LEU A 10 -37.27 -25.98 -18.42
N PRO A 11 -37.14 -25.10 -19.42
CA PRO A 11 -35.86 -25.00 -20.11
C PRO A 11 -34.87 -24.40 -19.09
N ILE A 12 -33.94 -25.22 -18.63
CA ILE A 12 -32.74 -24.72 -17.95
C ILE A 12 -31.99 -23.94 -19.03
N LEU A 13 -32.21 -22.64 -19.07
CA LEU A 13 -31.32 -21.70 -19.73
C LEU A 13 -30.01 -21.74 -18.94
N ILE A 14 -29.10 -22.65 -19.32
CA ILE A 14 -27.69 -22.47 -18.99
C ILE A 14 -27.27 -21.27 -19.83
N ILE A 15 -27.42 -20.07 -19.26
CA ILE A 15 -26.60 -18.94 -19.70
C ILE A 15 -25.19 -19.35 -19.32
N ALA A 16 -24.48 -19.95 -20.27
CA ALA A 16 -23.03 -19.90 -20.25
C ALA A 16 -22.71 -18.40 -20.26
N ALA A 17 -22.42 -17.85 -19.10
CA ALA A 17 -21.72 -16.59 -19.02
C ALA A 17 -20.37 -16.87 -19.68
N ASN A 18 -20.29 -16.69 -20.99
CA ASN A 18 -19.01 -16.45 -21.64
C ASN A 18 -18.54 -15.14 -21.03
N PRO A 19 -17.51 -15.12 -20.17
CA PRO A 19 -16.86 -13.86 -19.90
C PRO A 19 -16.39 -13.39 -21.28
N LEU A 20 -16.93 -12.28 -21.76
CA LEU A 20 -16.28 -11.49 -22.79
C LEU A 20 -15.01 -10.95 -22.16
N ALA A 21 -14.03 -11.82 -21.94
CA ALA A 21 -12.68 -11.41 -21.67
C ALA A 21 -12.19 -10.83 -22.99
N GLY A 22 -12.36 -9.52 -23.15
CA GLY A 22 -11.69 -8.80 -24.23
C GLY A 22 -10.20 -9.11 -24.15
N GLU A 23 -9.55 -9.25 -25.30
CA GLU A 23 -8.10 -9.34 -25.33
C GLU A 23 -7.52 -8.15 -24.57
N ALA A 24 -6.51 -8.40 -23.72
CA ALA A 24 -5.85 -7.34 -23.01
C ALA A 24 -5.33 -6.30 -24.03
N PRO A 25 -5.42 -4.99 -23.75
CA PRO A 25 -4.99 -3.95 -24.68
C PRO A 25 -3.46 -3.90 -24.87
N TYR A 26 -2.73 -4.90 -24.37
CA TYR A 26 -1.27 -5.06 -24.41
C TYR A 26 -0.92 -6.55 -24.45
N PRO A 27 0.24 -6.93 -25.02
CA PRO A 27 0.66 -8.31 -25.10
C PRO A 27 0.95 -8.91 -23.71
N PRO A 28 0.92 -10.24 -23.56
CA PRO A 28 1.35 -10.92 -22.35
C PRO A 28 2.78 -10.53 -21.95
N SER A 29 3.03 -10.44 -20.64
CA SER A 29 4.36 -10.12 -20.11
C SER A 29 5.33 -11.28 -20.39
N PRO A 30 6.54 -11.03 -20.92
CA PRO A 30 7.56 -12.05 -21.02
C PRO A 30 8.29 -12.32 -19.69
N VAL A 31 8.00 -11.53 -18.64
CA VAL A 31 8.67 -11.62 -17.32
C VAL A 31 7.76 -12.19 -16.24
N ILE A 32 6.49 -11.75 -16.21
CA ILE A 32 5.48 -12.23 -15.26
C ILE A 32 4.56 -13.17 -16.02
N VAL A 33 4.76 -14.47 -15.85
CA VAL A 33 4.11 -15.50 -16.67
C VAL A 33 2.94 -16.20 -15.98
N ASP A 34 2.87 -16.13 -14.65
CA ASP A 34 1.81 -16.78 -13.86
C ASP A 34 1.67 -16.13 -12.47
N ILE A 35 0.56 -16.42 -11.78
CA ILE A 35 0.27 -16.03 -10.40
C ILE A 35 -0.25 -17.25 -9.63
N GLU A 36 0.42 -17.59 -8.53
CA GLU A 36 -0.03 -18.63 -7.60
C GLU A 36 -0.53 -18.01 -6.29
N TRP A 37 -1.69 -18.46 -5.81
CA TRP A 37 -2.23 -18.03 -4.51
C TRP A 37 -1.69 -18.91 -3.39
N ALA A 38 -1.02 -18.30 -2.41
CA ALA A 38 -0.54 -19.01 -1.24
C ALA A 38 -1.71 -19.64 -0.43
N PRO A 39 -1.54 -20.84 0.15
CA PRO A 39 -2.54 -21.44 1.02
C PRO A 39 -2.89 -20.51 2.20
N LYS A 40 -4.17 -20.42 2.57
CA LYS A 40 -4.60 -19.60 3.71
C LYS A 40 -3.84 -19.94 5.00
N SER A 41 -3.49 -21.20 5.20
CA SER A 41 -2.75 -21.69 6.37
C SER A 41 -1.29 -21.20 6.44
N SER A 42 -0.71 -20.72 5.33
CA SER A 42 0.64 -20.14 5.34
C SER A 42 0.64 -18.63 5.58
N ILE A 43 -0.53 -17.98 5.66
CA ILE A 43 -0.63 -16.54 5.89
C ILE A 43 -0.40 -16.24 7.36
N GLN A 44 0.64 -15.47 7.66
CA GLN A 44 0.92 -14.95 8.99
C GLN A 44 0.29 -13.56 9.18
N ARG A 45 -0.25 -13.31 10.37
CA ARG A 45 -0.83 -12.02 10.78
C ARG A 45 -0.20 -11.62 12.11
N MET A 46 0.56 -10.54 12.12
CA MET A 46 1.39 -10.15 13.29
C MET A 46 1.14 -8.73 13.80
N ALA A 47 0.24 -7.97 13.15
CA ALA A 47 -0.09 -6.59 13.52
C ALA A 47 -1.61 -6.36 13.54
N ASP A 48 -2.34 -7.28 14.19
CA ASP A 48 -3.80 -7.30 14.22
C ASP A 48 -4.37 -5.96 14.73
N GLY A 49 -5.25 -5.38 13.92
CA GLY A 49 -5.89 -4.08 14.17
C GLY A 49 -5.32 -2.92 13.36
N SER A 50 -4.21 -3.12 12.64
CA SER A 50 -3.63 -2.12 11.72
C SER A 50 -4.00 -2.42 10.26
N ASP A 51 -4.09 -1.41 9.39
CA ASP A 51 -4.70 -1.56 8.05
C ASP A 51 -3.93 -1.00 6.84
N ASN A 52 -2.75 -0.41 7.05
CA ASN A 52 -2.00 0.26 5.98
C ASN A 52 -0.49 0.11 6.15
N PHE A 53 0.17 -0.63 5.26
CA PHE A 53 1.59 -0.98 5.36
C PHE A 53 2.42 -0.61 4.11
N PRO A 54 2.59 0.68 3.77
CA PRO A 54 3.62 1.08 2.82
C PRO A 54 4.99 0.63 3.33
N ILE A 55 5.75 -0.03 2.47
CA ILE A 55 6.96 -0.77 2.85
C ILE A 55 8.06 -0.59 1.80
N THR A 56 9.31 -0.60 2.24
CA THR A 56 10.49 -0.57 1.38
C THR A 56 11.58 -1.50 1.88
N TRP A 57 12.46 -1.94 0.98
CA TRP A 57 13.64 -2.72 1.31
C TRP A 57 14.84 -1.78 1.56
N ALA A 58 15.31 -1.75 2.80
CA ALA A 58 16.38 -0.88 3.22
C ALA A 58 17.78 -1.44 2.91
N ASP A 59 18.78 -0.57 3.00
CA ASP A 59 20.19 -0.85 2.77
C ASP A 59 20.79 -1.88 3.73
N ASP A 60 20.22 -2.05 4.93
CA ASP A 60 20.59 -3.07 5.92
C ASP A 60 20.01 -4.47 5.65
N GLY A 61 19.20 -4.61 4.60
CA GLY A 61 18.57 -5.86 4.20
C GLY A 61 17.21 -6.11 4.84
N SER A 62 16.78 -5.27 5.78
CA SER A 62 15.47 -5.33 6.42
C SER A 62 14.41 -4.61 5.59
N LEU A 63 13.13 -4.90 5.87
CA LEU A 63 12.03 -4.12 5.33
C LEU A 63 11.60 -3.08 6.36
N TYR A 64 11.46 -1.82 5.94
CA TYR A 64 10.93 -0.74 6.77
C TYR A 64 9.53 -0.39 6.31
N THR A 65 8.59 -0.36 7.25
CA THR A 65 7.17 -0.14 6.96
C THR A 65 6.58 0.88 7.92
N ALA A 66 5.58 1.60 7.44
CA ALA A 66 4.59 2.24 8.31
C ALA A 66 3.47 1.24 8.66
N TYR A 67 2.70 1.52 9.71
CA TYR A 67 1.39 0.92 9.95
C TYR A 67 0.37 2.02 10.23
N GLY A 68 -0.84 1.86 9.69
CA GLY A 68 -1.96 2.78 9.93
C GLY A 68 -3.03 2.20 10.85
N ASP A 69 -3.73 3.11 11.53
CA ASP A 69 -4.96 2.87 12.31
C ASP A 69 -4.87 1.74 13.35
N GLY A 70 -3.71 1.54 13.96
CA GLY A 70 -3.48 0.41 14.87
C GLY A 70 -2.38 0.62 15.89
N ASN A 71 -2.00 -0.48 16.53
CA ASN A 71 -1.03 -0.54 17.63
C ASN A 71 0.26 -1.28 17.22
N GLY A 72 0.47 -1.50 15.92
CA GLY A 72 1.65 -2.15 15.37
C GLY A 72 1.71 -3.65 15.70
N PHE A 73 2.94 -4.15 15.79
CA PHE A 73 3.30 -5.54 16.08
C PHE A 73 3.39 -5.81 17.59
N GLU A 74 3.57 -7.06 18.01
CA GLU A 74 3.85 -7.37 19.41
C GLU A 74 5.30 -7.01 19.83
N PRO A 75 5.53 -6.44 21.03
CA PRO A 75 4.53 -5.98 21.98
C PRO A 75 3.81 -4.73 21.44
N LYS A 76 2.48 -4.76 21.46
CA LYS A 76 1.66 -3.65 20.97
C LYS A 76 1.93 -2.37 21.76
N ILE A 77 1.94 -1.25 21.06
CA ILE A 77 1.95 0.07 21.70
C ILE A 77 0.57 0.36 22.31
N SER A 78 0.53 1.11 23.42
CA SER A 78 -0.73 1.35 24.15
C SER A 78 -1.71 2.25 23.37
N GLU A 79 -1.17 3.26 22.69
CA GLU A 79 -1.96 4.21 21.92
C GLU A 79 -2.14 3.73 20.47
N ARG A 80 -3.36 3.89 19.95
CA ARG A 80 -3.64 3.62 18.53
C ARG A 80 -3.17 4.80 17.70
N LEU A 81 -2.31 4.55 16.72
CA LEU A 81 -1.74 5.56 15.84
C LEU A 81 -2.43 5.55 14.47
N SER A 82 -2.57 6.72 13.87
CA SER A 82 -2.90 6.84 12.44
C SER A 82 -1.68 6.55 11.56
N LEU A 83 -0.48 6.79 12.09
CA LEU A 83 0.81 6.46 11.50
C LEU A 83 1.80 6.05 12.60
N GLY A 84 2.22 4.79 12.58
CA GLY A 84 3.39 4.29 13.31
C GLY A 84 4.37 3.59 12.38
N PHE A 85 5.51 3.14 12.92
CA PHE A 85 6.61 2.58 12.13
C PHE A 85 7.08 1.23 12.67
N ALA A 86 7.58 0.37 11.80
CA ALA A 86 8.16 -0.90 12.18
C ALA A 86 9.27 -1.34 11.21
N ARG A 87 10.19 -2.15 11.72
CA ARG A 87 11.12 -2.96 10.91
C ARG A 87 10.60 -4.38 10.84
N VAL A 88 10.70 -5.00 9.68
CA VAL A 88 10.37 -6.40 9.42
C VAL A 88 11.62 -7.11 8.89
N ASP A 89 11.94 -8.24 9.50
CA ASP A 89 13.14 -9.03 9.25
C ASP A 89 12.76 -10.46 8.85
N GLY A 90 13.44 -11.01 7.85
CA GLY A 90 13.27 -12.40 7.43
C GLY A 90 12.22 -12.63 6.35
N PRO A 91 12.07 -13.89 5.91
CA PRO A 91 11.20 -14.24 4.78
C PRO A 91 9.71 -14.25 5.17
N PRO A 92 8.78 -14.17 4.21
CA PRO A 92 7.33 -14.21 4.47
C PRO A 92 6.83 -15.44 5.27
N THR A 93 7.60 -16.54 5.26
CA THR A 93 7.29 -17.79 5.97
C THR A 93 7.73 -17.81 7.44
N ASN A 94 8.62 -16.90 7.86
CA ASN A 94 9.12 -16.83 9.24
C ASN A 94 9.78 -15.46 9.49
N PHE A 95 8.98 -14.39 9.41
CA PHE A 95 9.47 -13.04 9.68
C PHE A 95 9.26 -12.66 11.14
N SER A 96 10.09 -11.74 11.62
CA SER A 96 9.88 -11.01 12.86
C SER A 96 9.66 -9.54 12.55
N ALA A 97 8.99 -8.82 13.44
CA ALA A 97 8.80 -7.39 13.30
C ALA A 97 8.94 -6.69 14.65
N VAL A 98 9.46 -5.47 14.63
CA VAL A 98 9.66 -4.64 15.82
C VAL A 98 9.10 -3.26 15.55
N ASN A 99 8.27 -2.75 16.46
CA ASN A 99 7.78 -1.38 16.41
C ASN A 99 8.92 -0.39 16.66
N ILE A 100 8.99 0.67 15.87
CA ILE A 100 9.95 1.77 16.01
C ILE A 100 9.20 2.98 16.54
N ARG A 101 9.62 3.49 17.70
CA ARG A 101 9.10 4.73 18.28
C ARG A 101 9.87 5.90 17.70
N SER A 102 9.17 6.89 17.17
CA SER A 102 9.79 8.05 16.52
C SER A 102 9.02 9.35 16.75
N ASN A 103 9.65 10.48 16.45
CA ASN A 103 8.99 11.78 16.40
C ASN A 103 8.04 11.95 15.19
N GLY A 104 7.99 10.97 14.28
CA GLY A 104 7.15 10.98 13.10
C GLY A 104 5.74 10.42 13.31
N GLU A 105 5.50 9.76 14.45
CA GLU A 105 4.21 9.12 14.75
C GLU A 105 3.05 10.11 14.72
N GLN A 106 1.88 9.67 14.25
CA GLN A 106 0.68 10.50 14.15
C GLN A 106 -0.50 9.82 14.81
N THR A 107 -1.40 10.63 15.36
CA THR A 107 -2.69 10.22 15.91
C THR A 107 -3.84 10.68 14.99
N GLY A 108 -5.08 10.46 15.40
CA GLY A 108 -6.27 10.80 14.61
C GLY A 108 -6.86 9.60 13.87
N HIS A 109 -7.97 9.85 13.17
CA HIS A 109 -8.77 8.80 12.53
C HIS A 109 -9.32 9.27 11.18
N GLY A 110 -9.55 8.33 10.26
CA GLY A 110 -10.11 8.65 8.95
C GLY A 110 -9.28 9.71 8.21
N SER A 111 -9.95 10.74 7.71
CA SER A 111 -9.38 11.91 7.02
C SER A 111 -8.52 12.79 7.93
N ASP A 112 -8.73 12.72 9.25
CA ASP A 112 -8.15 13.65 10.21
C ASP A 112 -6.80 13.17 10.74
N GLY A 113 -6.43 11.92 10.46
CA GLY A 113 -5.12 11.35 10.75
C GLY A 113 -4.26 11.27 9.50
N LYS A 114 -3.04 11.84 9.57
CA LYS A 114 -2.00 11.64 8.56
C LYS A 114 -1.60 10.17 8.49
N LYS A 115 -1.35 9.67 7.28
CA LYS A 115 -1.04 8.26 7.03
C LYS A 115 0.06 8.17 6.00
N ALA A 116 0.98 7.22 6.14
CA ALA A 116 1.90 6.88 5.07
C ALA A 116 1.12 6.38 3.85
N SER A 117 1.48 6.79 2.65
CA SER A 117 0.93 6.30 1.38
C SER A 117 1.98 5.60 0.51
N GLY A 118 3.25 5.93 0.66
CA GLY A 118 4.36 5.25 -0.01
C GLY A 118 5.66 5.41 0.77
N MET A 119 6.53 4.42 0.67
CA MET A 119 7.88 4.46 1.27
C MET A 119 8.91 3.96 0.27
N LEU A 120 10.11 4.54 0.35
CA LEU A 120 11.24 4.21 -0.50
C LEU A 120 12.53 4.40 0.29
N MET A 121 13.51 3.53 0.11
CA MET A 121 14.87 3.81 0.54
C MET A 121 15.76 3.92 -0.68
N VAL A 122 16.50 5.02 -0.78
CA VAL A 122 17.48 5.30 -1.84
C VAL A 122 18.65 6.04 -1.19
N ASP A 123 19.87 5.70 -1.58
CA ASP A 123 21.10 6.25 -1.00
C ASP A 123 21.13 6.23 0.54
N SER A 124 20.61 5.14 1.13
CA SER A 124 20.53 4.96 2.58
C SER A 124 19.65 5.98 3.32
N VAL A 125 18.80 6.71 2.59
CA VAL A 125 17.80 7.61 3.16
C VAL A 125 16.42 7.02 2.97
N LEU A 126 15.68 6.90 4.07
CA LEU A 126 14.31 6.40 4.07
C LEU A 126 13.35 7.56 3.82
N TYR A 127 12.66 7.55 2.69
CA TYR A 127 11.63 8.52 2.32
C TYR A 127 10.23 7.96 2.52
N MET A 128 9.30 8.85 2.85
CA MET A 128 7.88 8.55 3.00
C MET A 128 7.03 9.67 2.41
N TRP A 129 6.02 9.28 1.63
CA TRP A 129 4.89 10.15 1.35
C TRP A 129 3.81 9.95 2.41
N LEU A 130 3.30 11.05 2.95
CA LEU A 130 2.10 11.07 3.78
C LEU A 130 0.91 11.58 2.97
N ARG A 131 -0.24 10.91 3.08
CA ARG A 131 -1.56 11.42 2.70
C ARG A 131 -2.25 12.08 3.89
N ASN A 132 -3.35 12.77 3.61
CA ASN A 132 -4.13 13.54 4.59
C ASN A 132 -3.27 14.62 5.26
N ALA A 133 -2.33 15.21 4.53
CA ALA A 133 -1.34 16.13 5.08
C ALA A 133 -1.95 17.47 5.60
N ASP A 134 -3.20 17.75 5.26
CA ASP A 134 -4.00 18.85 5.81
C ASP A 134 -4.87 18.47 7.02
N ASN A 135 -4.84 17.20 7.46
CA ASN A 135 -5.73 16.61 8.46
C ASN A 135 -7.22 16.72 8.09
N ASN A 136 -7.54 16.70 6.79
CA ASN A 136 -8.90 16.69 6.27
C ASN A 136 -8.97 15.86 4.97
N GLY A 137 -8.15 14.82 4.90
CA GLY A 137 -8.15 13.85 3.82
C GLY A 137 -7.55 14.32 2.51
N LYS A 138 -6.86 15.47 2.49
CA LYS A 138 -6.24 16.02 1.30
C LYS A 138 -4.75 16.23 1.47
N LYS A 139 -4.09 16.54 0.35
CA LYS A 139 -2.68 16.91 0.24
C LYS A 139 -1.72 15.78 0.56
N CYS A 140 -0.53 15.88 -0.02
CA CYS A 140 0.60 15.02 0.30
C CYS A 140 1.79 15.80 0.85
N GLN A 141 2.50 15.20 1.80
CA GLN A 141 3.71 15.76 2.40
C GLN A 141 4.83 14.75 2.35
N LEU A 142 6.04 15.19 2.02
CA LEU A 142 7.23 14.35 2.04
C LEU A 142 7.81 14.33 3.46
N ALA A 143 8.36 13.20 3.86
CA ALA A 143 9.22 13.09 5.02
C ALA A 143 10.40 12.17 4.72
N TRP A 144 11.48 12.32 5.46
CA TRP A 144 12.64 11.45 5.35
C TRP A 144 13.29 11.19 6.71
N SER A 145 14.00 10.07 6.79
CA SER A 145 14.79 9.61 7.93
C SER A 145 16.15 9.14 7.42
N THR A 146 17.21 9.49 8.14
CA THR A 146 18.59 9.07 7.86
C THR A 146 19.11 8.07 8.91
N ASP A 147 18.21 7.58 9.76
CA ASP A 147 18.46 6.73 10.91
C ASP A 147 17.37 5.65 11.02
N HIS A 148 16.96 5.13 9.86
CA HIS A 148 16.11 3.95 9.78
C HIS A 148 14.79 4.09 10.56
N ALA A 149 14.09 5.21 10.32
CA ALA A 149 12.81 5.60 10.92
C ALA A 149 12.85 5.98 12.41
N GLU A 150 14.00 6.05 13.07
CA GLU A 150 14.11 6.51 14.46
C GLU A 150 13.74 8.00 14.59
N THR A 151 14.19 8.82 13.65
CA THR A 151 13.79 10.23 13.55
C THR A 151 13.37 10.61 12.13
N TRP A 152 12.38 11.49 12.04
CA TRP A 152 11.80 11.96 10.79
C TRP A 152 11.90 13.48 10.70
N THR A 153 12.29 13.94 9.52
CA THR A 153 12.17 15.32 9.08
C THR A 153 11.05 15.42 8.05
N PHE A 154 10.14 16.37 8.23
CA PHE A 154 9.05 16.63 7.30
C PHE A 154 9.42 17.79 6.38
N SER A 155 9.01 17.72 5.11
CA SER A 155 9.11 18.87 4.22
C SER A 155 8.24 20.02 4.73
N ASP A 156 8.73 21.25 4.60
CA ASP A 156 7.96 22.46 4.95
C ASP A 156 6.81 22.73 3.96
N TRP A 157 6.86 22.11 2.79
CA TRP A 157 5.85 22.18 1.74
C TRP A 157 4.98 20.93 1.68
N LYS A 158 3.85 21.08 1.01
CA LYS A 158 2.87 20.03 0.70
C LYS A 158 2.42 20.22 -0.75
N PHE A 159 2.05 19.14 -1.42
CA PHE A 159 1.29 19.27 -2.66
C PHE A 159 -0.16 19.56 -2.35
N ASP A 160 -0.71 20.59 -2.98
CA ASP A 160 -2.11 20.97 -2.84
C ASP A 160 -2.99 20.21 -3.82
N GLU A 161 -2.40 19.72 -4.92
CA GLU A 161 -3.03 19.11 -6.07
C GLU A 161 -3.23 17.60 -5.90
N PHE A 162 -2.43 16.94 -5.06
CA PHE A 162 -2.37 15.48 -4.96
C PHE A 162 -2.66 15.00 -3.55
N GLY A 163 -3.64 14.11 -3.41
CA GLY A 163 -4.06 13.55 -2.12
C GLY A 163 -3.41 12.23 -1.74
N TYR A 164 -2.84 11.49 -2.69
CA TYR A 164 -2.28 10.16 -2.42
C TYR A 164 -1.04 9.88 -3.30
N CYS A 165 0.13 10.37 -2.88
CA CYS A 165 1.41 10.09 -3.53
C CYS A 165 1.99 8.77 -3.03
N THR A 166 2.50 7.93 -3.94
CA THR A 166 3.20 6.68 -3.62
C THR A 166 4.49 6.57 -4.41
N PHE A 167 5.52 5.94 -3.85
CA PHE A 167 6.75 5.66 -4.58
C PHE A 167 6.62 4.36 -5.38
N ILE A 168 7.25 4.32 -6.56
CA ILE A 168 7.56 3.05 -7.22
C ILE A 168 8.86 2.52 -6.63
N ASN A 169 8.81 1.35 -6.02
CA ASN A 169 9.96 0.71 -5.39
C ASN A 169 10.46 -0.47 -6.22
N TYR A 170 11.78 -0.57 -6.40
CA TYR A 170 12.39 -1.72 -7.05
C TYR A 170 13.74 -2.08 -6.43
N GLY A 171 13.73 -3.12 -5.60
CA GLY A 171 14.94 -3.71 -5.01
C GLY A 171 15.40 -3.03 -3.72
N GLN A 172 16.41 -3.65 -3.10
CA GLN A 172 17.07 -3.17 -1.89
C GLN A 172 17.70 -1.80 -2.13
N ASN A 173 17.43 -0.82 -1.26
CA ASN A 173 17.96 0.55 -1.39
C ASN A 173 17.75 1.14 -2.80
N TYR A 174 16.64 0.78 -3.43
CA TYR A 174 16.27 1.16 -4.80
C TYR A 174 17.23 0.71 -5.91
N ALA A 175 18.11 -0.26 -5.65
CA ALA A 175 19.13 -0.72 -6.59
C ALA A 175 18.60 -1.35 -7.89
N GLY A 176 17.31 -1.66 -7.97
CA GLY A 176 16.65 -2.15 -9.18
C GLY A 176 16.21 -1.04 -10.16
N ALA A 177 16.31 0.24 -9.76
CA ALA A 177 15.96 1.36 -10.64
C ALA A 177 16.61 1.22 -12.02
N ARG A 178 15.82 1.48 -13.07
CA ARG A 178 16.26 1.27 -14.46
C ARG A 178 17.00 2.47 -15.05
N ASP A 179 16.98 3.57 -14.33
CA ASP A 179 17.58 4.86 -14.64
C ASP A 179 17.87 5.60 -13.33
N GLU A 180 18.26 6.86 -13.43
CA GLU A 180 18.69 7.69 -12.30
C GLU A 180 17.55 8.49 -11.65
N TYR A 181 16.29 8.11 -11.90
CA TYR A 181 15.12 8.83 -11.40
C TYR A 181 14.42 8.10 -10.25
N VAL A 182 13.91 8.88 -9.30
CA VAL A 182 12.91 8.38 -8.34
C VAL A 182 11.51 8.66 -8.86
N TYR A 183 10.70 7.61 -8.97
CA TYR A 183 9.33 7.73 -9.48
C TYR A 183 8.28 7.77 -8.37
N THR A 184 7.34 8.70 -8.51
CA THR A 184 6.12 8.77 -7.68
C THR A 184 4.89 8.66 -8.57
N VAL A 185 3.92 7.85 -8.16
CA VAL A 185 2.61 7.76 -8.81
C VAL A 185 1.56 8.36 -7.89
N THR A 186 0.63 9.09 -8.47
CA THR A 186 -0.56 9.60 -7.76
C THR A 186 -1.72 9.73 -8.73
N HIS A 187 -2.89 10.08 -8.23
CA HIS A 187 -4.07 10.40 -9.03
C HIS A 187 -4.32 11.92 -9.06
N ASP A 188 -5.09 12.39 -10.02
CA ASP A 188 -5.34 13.82 -10.27
C ASP A 188 -6.44 14.43 -9.37
N ASP A 189 -6.46 14.11 -8.07
CA ASP A 189 -7.37 14.71 -7.10
C ASP A 189 -6.63 15.06 -5.80
N PRO A 190 -6.91 16.23 -5.21
CA PRO A 190 -6.29 16.65 -3.94
C PRO A 190 -6.68 15.77 -2.75
N SER A 191 -7.77 15.00 -2.85
CA SER A 191 -8.30 14.10 -1.82
C SER A 191 -7.79 12.67 -2.00
N ALA A 192 -7.40 12.03 -0.89
CA ALA A 192 -7.10 10.61 -0.83
C ALA A 192 -8.34 9.70 -0.94
N TYR A 193 -9.55 10.29 -0.94
CA TYR A 193 -10.82 9.57 -0.79
C TYR A 193 -11.75 9.70 -2.00
N ASN A 194 -11.42 10.61 -2.92
CA ASN A 194 -12.21 10.80 -4.12
C ASN A 194 -11.73 9.88 -5.25
N VAL A 195 -12.65 9.52 -6.14
CA VAL A 195 -12.30 8.88 -7.39
C VAL A 195 -11.73 9.92 -8.35
N ALA A 196 -10.61 9.58 -8.98
CA ALA A 196 -9.95 10.37 -10.00
C ALA A 196 -9.98 9.63 -11.35
N ASN A 197 -9.81 10.39 -12.44
CA ASN A 197 -9.91 9.85 -13.80
C ASN A 197 -8.53 9.69 -14.47
N HIS A 198 -7.47 10.25 -13.89
CA HIS A 198 -6.12 10.12 -14.41
C HIS A 198 -5.12 9.75 -13.33
N PHE A 199 -4.07 9.04 -13.76
CA PHE A 199 -2.88 8.83 -12.97
C PHE A 199 -1.77 9.74 -13.47
N ILE A 200 -1.01 10.29 -12.53
CA ILE A 200 0.14 11.15 -12.76
C ILE A 200 1.39 10.37 -12.35
N LEU A 201 2.37 10.31 -13.26
CA LEU A 201 3.72 9.83 -12.97
C LEU A 201 4.63 11.05 -12.82
N MET A 202 5.22 11.21 -11.64
CA MET A 202 6.21 12.21 -11.32
C MET A 202 7.58 11.55 -11.21
N ARG A 203 8.64 12.29 -11.53
CA ARG A 203 10.02 11.85 -11.32
C ARG A 203 10.93 13.02 -10.93
N VAL A 204 11.94 12.72 -10.12
CA VAL A 204 13.04 13.63 -9.75
C VAL A 204 14.37 12.97 -10.04
#